data_AF-A0AA43UGN8-F1
#
_entry.id   AF-A0AA43UGN8-F1
#
_cell.length_a   1.000
_cell.length_b   1.000
_cell.length_c   1.000
_cell.angle_alpha   90.00
_cell.angle_beta   90.00
_cell.angle_gamma   90.00
#
_symmetry.space_group_name_H-M   'P 1'
#
loop_
_entity.id
_entity.type
_entity.pdbx_description
1 polymer ?
#
loop_
_entity_poly.entity_id
_entity_poly.type
_entity_poly.pdbx_seq_one_letter_code
_entity_poly.pdbx_strand_id
1 'polypeptide(L)' 'MNETKLTGETKNILDDNITKLKELFPEIVTEDKIDFEKLELLLGKEVDNSNERYNFTWPGKTQSIKESQ' A
#
# COMPACT_ATOMS: atom_id res chain seq x y z
N MET A 1 26.10 -22.71 -22.17
CA MET A 1 24.73 -22.71 -21.65
C MET A 1 24.68 -21.55 -20.68
N ASN A 2 24.06 -20.44 -21.06
CA ASN A 2 24.05 -19.25 -20.20
C ASN A 2 22.93 -19.42 -19.18
N GLU A 3 23.32 -19.65 -17.93
CA GLU A 3 22.40 -19.74 -16.80
C GLU A 3 21.79 -18.36 -16.56
N THR A 4 20.56 -18.15 -17.05
CA THR A 4 19.74 -17.01 -16.67
C THR A 4 19.37 -17.16 -15.20
N LYS A 5 20.23 -16.69 -14.30
CA LYS A 5 19.89 -16.51 -12.88
C LYS A 5 18.79 -15.47 -12.81
N LEU A 6 17.54 -15.93 -12.75
CA LEU A 6 16.41 -15.14 -12.29
C LEU A 6 16.70 -14.77 -10.84
N THR A 7 17.23 -13.57 -10.63
CA THR A 7 17.26 -12.96 -9.30
C THR A 7 15.81 -12.73 -8.91
N GLY A 8 15.30 -13.60 -8.04
CA GLY A 8 13.99 -13.44 -7.39
C GLY A 8 14.07 -12.28 -6.39
N GLU A 9 14.42 -11.09 -6.87
CA GLU A 9 14.22 -9.86 -6.12
C GLU A 9 12.73 -9.56 -6.23
N THR A 10 11.97 -10.05 -5.25
CA THR A 10 10.61 -9.55 -5.00
C THR A 10 10.77 -8.04 -4.83
N LYS A 11 10.50 -7.27 -5.89
CA LYS A 11 10.43 -5.82 -5.79
C LYS A 11 9.49 -5.55 -4.64
N ASN A 12 9.94 -4.76 -3.67
CA ASN A 12 9.14 -4.46 -2.51
C ASN A 12 7.91 -3.67 -2.99
N ILE A 13 6.79 -4.39 -3.21
CA ILE A 13 5.56 -3.83 -3.76
C ILE A 13 5.09 -2.65 -2.90
N LEU A 14 5.42 -2.67 -1.60
CA LEU A 14 5.17 -1.56 -0.69
C LEU A 14 5.96 -0.31 -1.07
N ASP A 15 7.27 -0.42 -1.34
CA ASP A 15 8.09 0.73 -1.79
C ASP A 15 7.61 1.28 -3.13
N ASP A 16 7.25 0.40 -4.08
CA ASP A 16 6.69 0.81 -5.37
C ASP A 16 5.34 1.55 -5.18
N ASN A 17 4.49 1.07 -4.28
CA ASN A 17 3.21 1.71 -3.98
C ASN A 17 3.39 3.04 -3.24
N ILE A 18 4.32 3.13 -2.30
CA ILE A 18 4.66 4.39 -1.60
C ILE A 18 5.20 5.41 -2.61
N THR A 19 6.05 4.97 -3.54
CA THR A 19 6.57 5.83 -4.62
C THR A 19 5.44 6.38 -5.48
N LYS A 20 4.51 5.53 -5.92
CA LYS A 20 3.33 5.98 -6.70
C LYS A 20 2.45 6.94 -5.91
N LEU A 21 2.22 6.67 -4.62
CA LEU A 21 1.47 7.59 -3.76
C LEU A 21 2.17 8.94 -3.61
N LYS A 22 3.51 8.95 -3.54
CA LYS A 22 4.32 10.17 -3.51
C LYS A 22 4.27 10.94 -4.83
N GLU A 23 4.18 10.26 -5.98
CA GLU A 23 3.99 10.90 -7.28
C GLU A 23 2.60 11.55 -7.42
N LEU A 24 1.55 10.87 -6.93
CA LEU A 24 0.18 11.35 -7.01
C LEU A 24 -0.15 12.43 -5.97
N PHE A 25 0.36 12.24 -4.75
CA PHE A 25 0.04 13.04 -3.58
C PHE A 25 1.31 13.31 -2.77
N PRO A 26 2.29 14.08 -3.28
CA PRO A 26 3.56 14.31 -2.57
C PRO A 26 3.36 14.92 -1.18
N GLU A 27 2.27 15.66 -1.01
CA GLU A 27 1.93 16.35 0.22
C GLU A 27 1.53 15.43 1.37
N ILE A 28 1.09 14.19 1.11
CA ILE A 28 0.67 13.24 2.16
C ILE A 28 1.86 12.46 2.73
N VAL A 29 3.05 12.57 2.15
CA VAL A 29 4.23 11.83 2.60
C VAL A 29 5.11 12.74 3.45
N THR A 30 5.23 12.42 4.74
CA THR A 30 6.09 13.16 5.69
C THR A 30 7.01 12.17 6.40
N GLU A 31 8.33 12.41 6.36
CA GLU A 31 9.35 11.54 7.00
C GLU A 31 9.20 10.04 6.63
N ASP A 32 9.01 9.77 5.33
CA ASP A 32 8.79 8.41 4.78
C ASP A 32 7.54 7.68 5.34
N LYS A 33 6.61 8.41 5.95
CA LYS A 33 5.31 7.91 6.39
C LYS A 33 4.17 8.60 5.65
N ILE A 34 3.06 7.88 5.51
CA ILE A 34 1.84 8.39 4.89
C ILE A 34 0.97 9.02 5.99
N ASP A 35 0.67 10.30 5.82
CA ASP A 35 -0.31 11.05 6.59
C ASP A 35 -1.71 10.76 6.02
N PHE A 36 -2.44 9.88 6.71
CA PHE A 36 -3.76 9.44 6.28
C PHE A 36 -4.81 10.54 6.46
N GLU A 37 -4.68 11.39 7.48
CA GLU A 37 -5.61 12.51 7.69
C GLU A 37 -5.54 13.51 6.54
N LYS A 38 -4.31 13.78 6.05
CA LYS A 38 -4.10 14.64 4.89
C LYS A 38 -4.57 14.01 3.58
N LEU A 39 -4.40 12.69 3.42
CA LEU A 39 -4.96 11.96 2.28
C LEU A 39 -6.48 12.01 2.27
N GLU A 40 -7.13 11.79 3.43
CA GLU A 40 -8.58 11.89 3.55
C GLU A 40 -9.10 13.29 3.22
N LEU A 41 -8.40 14.33 3.69
CA LEU A 41 -8.73 15.72 3.38
C LEU A 41 -8.64 16.02 1.87
N LEU A 42 -7.61 15.50 1.19
CA LEU A 42 -7.41 15.69 -0.25
C LEU A 42 -8.46 14.95 -1.10
N LEU A 43 -8.80 13.72 -0.71
CA LEU A 43 -9.79 12.90 -1.40
C LEU A 43 -11.23 13.37 -1.14
N GLY A 44 -11.48 14.05 -0.01
CA GLY A 44 -12.74 14.72 0.29
C GLY A 44 -13.94 13.77 0.23
N LYS A 45 -14.80 13.95 -0.78
CA LYS A 45 -16.05 13.18 -0.94
C LYS A 45 -15.84 11.76 -1.50
N GLU A 46 -14.67 11.47 -2.03
CA GLU A 46 -14.34 10.14 -2.57
C GLU A 46 -13.91 9.16 -1.47
N VAL A 47 -13.80 9.61 -0.21
CA VAL A 47 -13.54 8.76 0.95
C VAL A 47 -14.87 8.27 1.51
N ASP A 48 -15.12 6.98 1.37
CA ASP A 48 -16.25 6.35 2.03
C ASP A 48 -15.89 5.96 3.47
N ASN A 49 -16.45 6.73 4.42
CA ASN A 49 -16.38 6.48 5.86
C ASN A 49 -17.56 5.63 6.37
N SER A 50 -18.39 5.07 5.47
CA SER A 50 -19.43 4.15 5.87
C SER A 50 -18.82 2.96 6.61
N ASN A 51 -19.37 2.65 7.78
CA ASN A 51 -18.94 1.52 8.59
C ASN A 51 -19.43 0.18 8.01
N GLU A 52 -20.08 0.20 6.83
CA GLU A 52 -20.59 -0.96 6.11
C GLU A 52 -19.51 -1.60 5.22
N ARG A 53 -18.28 -1.69 5.73
CA ARG A 53 -17.25 -2.53 5.11
C ARG A 53 -17.39 -3.94 5.64
N TYR A 54 -17.83 -4.87 4.78
CA TYR A 54 -17.81 -6.30 5.08
C TYR A 54 -16.35 -6.77 5.22
N ASN A 55 -15.83 -6.68 6.45
CA ASN A 55 -14.49 -7.12 6.79
C ASN A 55 -14.53 -8.57 7.25
N PHE A 56 -14.36 -9.52 6.32
CA PHE A 56 -14.10 -10.91 6.70
C PHE A 56 -12.74 -10.94 7.44
N THR A 57 -12.77 -11.19 8.75
CA THR A 57 -11.59 -11.13 9.63
C THR A 57 -11.31 -12.55 10.13
N TRP A 58 -10.16 -13.09 9.79
CA TRP A 58 -9.69 -14.40 10.28
C TRP A 58 -8.30 -14.28 10.86
N PRO A 59 -7.92 -15.13 11.86
CA PRO A 59 -6.57 -15.15 12.41
C PRO A 59 -5.55 -15.34 11.29
N GLY A 60 -4.57 -14.44 11.19
CA GLY A 60 -3.53 -14.50 10.16
C GLY A 60 -3.84 -13.80 8.83
N LYS A 61 -5.03 -13.21 8.63
CA LYS A 61 -5.38 -12.47 7.39
C LYS A 61 -4.29 -11.48 6.96
N THR A 62 -3.89 -10.59 7.88
CA THR A 62 -2.87 -9.56 7.61
C THR A 62 -1.53 -10.19 7.23
N GLN A 63 -1.17 -11.29 7.91
CA GLN A 63 0.08 -11.98 7.65
C GLN A 63 0.06 -12.70 6.30
N SER A 64 -1.03 -13.38 5.95
CA SER A 64 -1.19 -14.01 4.62
C SER A 64 -1.20 -12.97 3.49
N ILE A 65 -1.80 -11.80 3.70
CA ILE A 65 -1.75 -10.71 2.70
C ILE A 65 -0.32 -10.22 2.52
N LYS A 66 0.42 -10.04 3.64
CA LYS A 66 1.82 -9.60 3.61
C LYS A 66 2.76 -10.63 2.98
N GLU A 67 2.51 -11.92 3.21
CA GLU A 67 3.29 -13.04 2.66
C GLU A 67 3.00 -13.29 1.17
N SER A 68 1.85 -12.81 0.67
CA SER A 68 1.47 -12.91 -0.74
C SER A 68 2.00 -11.78 -1.62
N GLN A 69 2.59 -10.74 -1.03
CA GLN A 69 3.17 -9.59 -1.74
C GLN A 69 4.64 -9.80 -2.07
#